data_AF-A0A3N7FY73-F1
#
_entry.id   AF-A0A3N7FY73-F1
#
_cell.length_a   1.000
_cell.length_b   1.000
_cell.length_c   1.000
_cell.angle_alpha   90.00
_cell.angle_beta   90.00
_cell.angle_gamma   90.00
#
_symmetry.space_group_name_H-M   'P 1'
#
loop_
_entity.id
_entity.type
_entity.pdbx_description
1 polymer ?
#
loop_
_entity_poly.entity_id
_entity_poly.type
_entity_poly.pdbx_seq_one_letter_code
_entity_poly.pdbx_strand_id
1 'polypeptide(L)'
;MLFRLQEMQILMLDIMDRGTDARNLLLGKVIPLRLGYVGVVNRSQEDINDALAAELFFRSRPVYNGLADRCGVPQLAKKLNQVEFLHHYLLSEYLKGHHCKVDCHC
;
A
#
# COMPACT_ATOMS: atom_id res chain seq x y z
N MET A 1 13.03 3.17 19.36
CA MET A 1 12.54 2.22 18.33
C MET A 1 11.01 2.12 18.36
N LEU A 2 10.31 3.23 18.12
CA LEU A 2 8.84 3.28 18.09
C LEU A 2 8.36 3.80 16.72
N PHE A 3 9.02 3.38 15.64
CA PHE A 3 8.56 3.59 14.27
C PHE A 3 7.42 2.60 13.98
N ARG A 4 6.28 2.90 14.63
CA ARG A 4 4.90 2.75 14.20
C ARG A 4 4.59 1.61 13.21
N LEU A 5 3.89 0.61 13.72
CA LEU A 5 3.05 -0.35 12.99
C LEU A 5 1.88 0.31 12.19
N GLN A 6 1.90 1.63 11.94
CA GLN A 6 0.72 2.41 11.48
C GLN A 6 0.89 3.12 10.13
N GLU A 7 1.86 2.73 9.31
CA GLU A 7 2.06 3.40 8.02
C GLU A 7 1.06 2.87 6.99
N MET A 8 1.22 1.65 6.45
CA MET A 8 0.34 1.06 5.45
C MET A 8 0.24 -0.46 5.67
N GLN A 9 -0.90 -1.07 5.33
CA GLN A 9 -1.03 -2.53 5.27
C GLN A 9 -1.54 -3.02 3.92
N ILE A 10 -1.04 -4.18 3.49
CA ILE A 10 -1.40 -4.86 2.25
C ILE A 10 -2.27 -6.06 2.60
N LEU A 11 -3.40 -6.24 1.92
CA LEU A 11 -4.34 -7.33 2.14
C LEU A 11 -4.46 -8.18 0.88
N MET A 12 -4.32 -9.50 1.01
CA MET A 12 -4.56 -10.46 -0.07
C MET A 12 -6.04 -10.86 -0.04
N LEU A 13 -6.81 -10.39 -1.02
CA LEU A 13 -8.27 -10.53 -1.03
C LEU A 13 -8.76 -11.84 -1.66
N ASP A 14 -7.92 -12.49 -2.45
CA ASP A 14 -8.17 -13.76 -3.13
C ASP A 14 -8.25 -14.95 -2.17
N ILE A 15 -7.57 -14.87 -1.03
CA ILE A 15 -7.48 -15.96 -0.03
C ILE A 15 -8.51 -15.82 1.12
N MET A 16 -9.44 -14.86 1.03
CA MET A 16 -10.44 -14.63 2.07
C MET A 16 -11.49 -15.75 2.10
N ASP A 17 -11.87 -16.18 3.30
CA ASP A 17 -12.89 -17.21 3.49
C ASP A 17 -14.27 -16.77 2.98
N ARG A 18 -15.05 -17.74 2.50
CA ARG A 18 -16.44 -17.50 2.07
C ARG A 18 -17.26 -16.91 3.21
N GLY A 19 -18.00 -15.85 2.91
CA GLY A 19 -18.80 -15.11 3.90
C GLY A 19 -18.04 -14.02 4.65
N THR A 20 -16.74 -13.85 4.38
CA THR A 20 -15.92 -12.77 4.95
C THR A 20 -15.49 -11.77 3.87
N ASP A 21 -15.33 -10.51 4.25
CA ASP A 21 -14.78 -9.47 3.39
C ASP A 21 -13.97 -8.45 4.18
N ALA A 22 -13.09 -7.73 3.49
CA ALA A 22 -12.22 -6.74 4.08
C ALA A 22 -12.67 -5.29 3.80
N ARG A 23 -13.92 -5.06 3.35
CA ARG A 23 -14.37 -3.72 2.91
C ARG A 23 -14.21 -2.67 4.01
N ASN A 24 -14.63 -2.99 5.23
CA ASN A 24 -14.52 -2.06 6.35
C ASN A 24 -13.06 -1.80 6.76
N LEU A 25 -12.18 -2.79 6.58
CA LEU A 25 -10.74 -2.62 6.80
C LEU A 25 -10.12 -1.73 5.72
N LEU A 26 -10.43 -1.98 4.44
CA LEU A 26 -10.00 -1.16 3.30
C LEU A 26 -10.48 0.30 3.40
N LEU A 27 -11.65 0.52 4.00
CA LEU A 27 -12.18 1.85 4.28
C LEU A 27 -11.61 2.50 5.55
N GLY A 28 -10.77 1.79 6.31
CA GLY A 28 -10.19 2.28 7.57
C GLY A 28 -11.20 2.43 8.71
N LYS A 29 -12.37 1.78 8.62
CA LYS A 29 -13.45 1.86 9.62
C LYS A 29 -13.20 1.00 10.87
N VAL A 30 -12.38 -0.05 10.74
CA VAL A 30 -12.07 -0.97 11.85
C VAL A 30 -10.82 -0.50 12.60
N ILE A 31 -9.69 -0.39 11.88
CA ILE A 31 -8.44 0.16 12.40
C ILE A 31 -7.98 1.22 11.40
N PRO A 32 -7.94 2.51 11.76
CA PRO A 32 -7.45 3.55 10.87
C PRO A 32 -5.91 3.55 10.81
N LEU A 33 -5.35 3.51 9.60
CA LEU A 33 -3.90 3.63 9.33
C LEU A 33 -3.58 4.93 8.60
N ARG A 34 -2.38 5.48 8.79
CA ARG A 34 -2.03 6.80 8.24
C ARG A 34 -2.00 6.82 6.71
N LEU A 35 -1.46 5.78 6.08
CA LEU A 35 -1.43 5.59 4.62
C LEU A 35 -2.51 4.61 4.15
N GLY A 36 -3.36 4.15 5.07
CA GLY A 36 -4.49 3.25 4.83
C GLY A 36 -4.08 1.83 4.44
N TYR A 37 -5.02 1.14 3.83
CA TYR A 37 -4.85 -0.22 3.33
C TYR A 37 -4.77 -0.23 1.80
N VAL A 38 -4.20 -1.29 1.25
CA VAL A 38 -4.30 -1.63 -0.17
C VAL A 38 -4.68 -3.09 -0.31
N GLY A 39 -5.84 -3.36 -0.90
CA GLY A 39 -6.25 -4.71 -1.27
C GLY A 39 -5.57 -5.12 -2.57
N VAL A 40 -5.00 -6.30 -2.63
CA VAL A 40 -4.37 -6.88 -3.82
C VAL A 40 -4.97 -8.26 -4.05
N VAL A 41 -5.05 -8.63 -5.32
CA VAL A 41 -5.46 -9.96 -5.79
C VAL A 41 -4.23 -10.52 -6.50
N ASN A 42 -3.75 -11.67 -6.04
CA ASN A 42 -2.59 -12.30 -6.68
C ASN A 42 -2.98 -12.95 -8.01
N ARG A 43 -2.02 -13.06 -8.92
CA ARG A 43 -2.18 -13.90 -10.12
C ARG A 43 -1.85 -15.34 -9.74
N SER A 44 -2.82 -16.23 -9.88
CA SER A 44 -2.58 -17.66 -9.75
C SER A 44 -1.77 -18.17 -10.96
N GLN A 45 -1.25 -19.40 -10.87
CA GLN A 45 -0.55 -20.03 -11.99
C GLN A 45 -1.46 -20.21 -13.23
N GLU A 46 -2.76 -20.37 -13.00
CA GLU A 46 -3.79 -20.47 -14.06
C GLU A 46 -4.07 -19.11 -14.71
N ASP A 47 -3.98 -18.03 -13.93
CA ASP A 47 -4.30 -16.66 -14.36
C ASP A 47 -3.09 -15.87 -14.89
N ILE A 48 -1.92 -16.50 -15.06
CA ILE A 48 -0.71 -15.81 -15.54
C ILE A 48 -0.95 -15.11 -16.89
N ASN A 49 -1.80 -15.68 -17.74
CA ASN A 49 -2.13 -15.16 -19.06
C ASN A 49 -3.26 -14.11 -19.04
N ASP A 50 -4.05 -14.03 -17.95
CA ASP A 50 -5.13 -13.05 -17.83
C ASP A 50 -4.71 -11.87 -16.95
N ALA A 51 -4.07 -10.89 -17.60
CA ALA A 51 -3.67 -9.65 -16.96
C ALA A 51 -4.85 -8.85 -16.37
N LEU A 52 -6.09 -9.13 -16.77
CA LEU A 52 -7.28 -8.42 -16.32
C LEU A 52 -7.99 -9.09 -15.13
N ALA A 53 -7.60 -10.31 -14.75
CA ALA A 53 -8.25 -11.08 -13.69
C ALA A 53 -8.39 -10.30 -12.36
N ALA A 54 -7.34 -9.57 -11.98
CA ALA A 54 -7.37 -8.74 -10.77
C ALA A 54 -8.39 -7.59 -10.89
N GLU A 55 -8.47 -6.93 -12.05
CA GLU A 55 -9.41 -5.83 -12.26
C GLU A 55 -10.87 -6.34 -12.29
N LEU A 56 -11.09 -7.49 -12.91
CA LEU A 56 -12.38 -8.18 -12.91
C LEU A 56 -12.81 -8.58 -11.49
N PHE A 57 -11.89 -9.00 -10.61
CA PHE A 57 -12.23 -9.32 -9.21
C PHE A 57 -12.88 -8.13 -8.50
N PHE A 58 -12.29 -6.93 -8.61
CA PHE A 58 -12.82 -5.74 -7.95
C PHE A 58 -14.15 -5.31 -8.56
N ARG A 59 -14.29 -5.37 -9.90
CA ARG A 59 -15.52 -4.97 -10.59
C ARG A 59 -16.68 -5.95 -10.41
N SER A 60 -16.40 -7.26 -10.40
CA SER A 60 -17.41 -8.33 -10.32
C SER A 60 -18.00 -8.50 -8.92
N ARG A 61 -17.23 -8.23 -7.86
CA ARG A 61 -17.70 -8.36 -6.48
C ARG A 61 -18.36 -7.06 -6.00
N PRO A 62 -19.68 -7.04 -5.70
CA PRO A 62 -20.37 -5.81 -5.28
C PRO A 62 -19.75 -5.15 -4.04
N VAL A 63 -19.17 -5.96 -3.15
CA VAL A 63 -18.51 -5.52 -1.93
C VAL A 63 -17.26 -4.66 -2.23
N TYR A 64 -16.58 -4.89 -3.36
CA TYR A 64 -15.35 -4.18 -3.72
C TYR A 64 -15.47 -3.27 -4.95
N ASN A 65 -16.62 -3.27 -5.65
CA ASN A 65 -16.83 -2.51 -6.88
C ASN A 65 -16.48 -1.02 -6.75
N GLY A 66 -16.91 -0.35 -5.66
CA GLY A 66 -16.58 1.05 -5.38
C GLY A 66 -15.17 1.30 -4.82
N LEU A 67 -14.33 0.27 -4.72
CA LEU A 67 -12.96 0.34 -4.19
C LEU A 67 -11.90 -0.01 -5.24
N ALA A 68 -12.29 -0.32 -6.49
CA ALA A 68 -11.38 -0.70 -7.56
C ALA A 68 -10.25 0.33 -7.76
N ASP A 69 -10.58 1.63 -7.76
CA ASP A 69 -9.61 2.71 -7.97
C ASP A 69 -8.61 2.89 -6.81
N ARG A 70 -8.86 2.26 -5.66
CA ARG A 70 -8.04 2.38 -4.44
C ARG A 70 -7.26 1.09 -4.14
N CYS A 71 -7.45 0.06 -4.94
CA CYS A 71 -6.88 -1.26 -4.75
C CYS A 71 -6.06 -1.70 -5.98
N GLY A 72 -5.45 -2.88 -5.88
CA GLY A 72 -4.65 -3.48 -6.93
C GLY A 72 -3.18 -3.07 -6.89
N VAL A 73 -2.38 -3.79 -7.68
CA VAL A 73 -0.94 -3.58 -7.82
C VAL A 73 -0.58 -2.14 -8.25
N PRO A 74 -1.33 -1.47 -9.16
CA PRO A 74 -1.00 -0.10 -9.54
C PRO A 74 -1.06 0.89 -8.36
N GLN A 75 -2.07 0.77 -7.49
CA GLN A 75 -2.21 1.62 -6.30
C GLN A 75 -1.15 1.28 -5.26
N LEU A 76 -0.80 0.00 -5.11
CA LEU A 76 0.30 -0.41 -4.25
C LEU A 76 1.62 0.22 -4.71
N ALA A 77 1.97 0.09 -6.00
CA ALA A 77 3.17 0.68 -6.58
C ALA A 77 3.22 2.20 -6.37
N LYS A 78 2.12 2.90 -6.62
CA LYS A 78 2.02 4.35 -6.39
C LYS A 78 2.32 4.73 -4.94
N LYS A 79 1.75 4.03 -3.96
CA LYS A 79 2.00 4.30 -2.54
C LYS A 79 3.42 3.96 -2.11
N LEU A 80 3.98 2.85 -2.59
CA LEU A 80 5.36 2.48 -2.30
C LEU A 80 6.35 3.52 -2.85
N ASN A 81 6.15 3.97 -4.09
CA ASN A 81 6.99 5.01 -4.70
C ASN A 81 6.92 6.34 -3.92
N GLN A 82 5.76 6.69 -3.36
CA GLN A 82 5.64 7.88 -2.50
C GLN A 82 6.45 7.74 -1.21
N VAL A 83 6.43 6.56 -0.59
CA VAL A 83 7.19 6.29 0.64
C VAL A 83 8.69 6.29 0.35
N GLU A 84 9.12 5.67 -0.75
CA GLU A 84 10.51 5.66 -1.18
C GLU A 84 11.03 7.08 -1.44
N PHE A 85 10.28 7.88 -2.20
CA PHE A 85 10.63 9.26 -2.49
C PHE A 85 10.75 10.10 -1.21
N LEU A 86 9.79 9.98 -0.29
CA LEU A 86 9.83 10.68 0.99
C LEU A 86 11.06 10.29 1.80
N HIS A 87 11.39 8.99 1.85
CA HIS A 87 12.56 8.50 2.57
C HIS A 87 13.84 9.07 1.96
N HIS A 88 13.99 9.00 0.64
CA HIS A 88 15.17 9.53 -0.05
C HIS A 88 15.34 11.03 0.20
N TYR A 89 14.25 11.80 0.11
CA TYR A 89 14.25 13.23 0.37
C TYR A 89 14.70 13.55 1.81
N LEU A 90 14.08 12.91 2.81
CA LEU A 90 14.41 13.13 4.23
C LEU A 90 15.85 12.73 4.56
N LEU A 91 16.34 11.63 4.00
CA LEU A 91 17.73 11.21 4.17
C LEU A 91 18.69 12.24 3.57
N SER A 92 18.39 12.77 2.38
CA SER A 92 19.23 13.78 1.74
C SER A 92 19.34 15.07 2.57
N GLU A 93 18.22 15.53 3.16
CA GLU A 93 18.20 16.71 4.02
C GLU A 93 18.93 16.47 5.34
N TYR A 94 18.76 15.27 5.92
CA TYR A 94 19.49 14.87 7.13
C TYR A 94 21.00 14.87 6.89
N LEU A 95 21.47 14.30 5.78
CA LEU A 95 22.90 14.24 5.44
C LEU A 95 23.49 15.63 5.16
N LYS A 96 22.78 16.52 4.45
CA LYS A 96 23.20 17.92 4.25
C LYS A 96 23.36 18.67 5.58
N GLY A 97 22.42 18.48 6.50
CA GLY A 97 22.48 19.07 7.84
C GLY A 97 23.66 18.58 8.68
N HIS A 98 24.13 17.35 8.46
CA HIS A 98 25.34 16.82 9.10
C HIS A 98 26.62 17.36 8.47
N HIS A 99 26.70 17.53 7.15
CA HIS A 99 27.87 18.13 6.51
C HIS A 99 28.14 19.55 7.05
N CYS A 100 27.07 20.36 7.20
CA CYS A 100 27.18 21.70 7.77
C CYS A 100 27.70 21.71 9.22
N LYS A 101 27.45 20.66 10.02
CA LYS A 101 27.98 20.57 11.40
C LYS A 101 29.45 20.13 11.46
N VAL A 102 29.90 19.32 10.51
CA VAL A 102 31.32 18.92 10.42
C VAL A 102 32.17 20.08 9.92
N ASP A 103 31.61 20.95 9.07
CA ASP A 103 32.29 22.15 8.53
C ASP A 103 32.28 23.35 9.50
N CYS A 104 31.68 23.22 10.71
CA CYS A 104 31.54 24.32 11.68
C CYS A 104 32.51 24.27 12.87
N HIS A 105 33.49 23.36 12.91
CA HIS A 105 34.64 23.50 13.82
C HIS A 105 35.87 22.74 13.30
N CYS A 106 36.63 23.43 12.44
CA CYS A 106 38.09 23.62 12.50
C CYS A 106 38.50 24.59 11.38
#